data_AF-A0AAZ3NNF9-F1
#
_entry.id   AF-A0AAZ3NNF9-F1
#
_cell.length_a   1.000
_cell.length_b   1.000
_cell.length_c   1.000
_cell.angle_alpha   90.00
_cell.angle_beta   90.00
_cell.angle_gamma   90.00
#
_symmetry.space_group_name_H-M   'P 1'
#
loop_
_entity.id
_entity.type
_entity.pdbx_description
1 polymer ?
#
loop_
_entity_poly.entity_id
_entity_poly.type
_entity_poly.pdbx_seq_one_letter_code
_entity_poly.pdbx_strand_id
1 'polypeptide(L)' 'MANVDPSAGHRGISCFIVDRDTEGLQIGKKENKLGLRASSTCPLNLDNIKVGRLFNLSSSTWTTSR' A
#
# COMPACT_ATOMS: atom_id res chain seq x y z
N MET A 1 3.11 2.35 2.07
CA MET A 1 2.70 3.27 3.15
C MET A 1 2.35 4.60 2.51
N ALA A 2 1.32 5.28 2.99
CA ALA A 2 0.91 6.59 2.49
C ALA A 2 0.62 7.53 3.67
N ASN A 3 0.71 8.84 3.45
CA ASN A 3 0.43 9.83 4.47
C ASN A 3 -1.00 10.36 4.32
N VAL A 4 -1.83 10.19 5.35
CA VAL A 4 -3.22 10.68 5.36
C VAL A 4 -3.34 12.12 5.87
N ASP A 5 -2.34 12.58 6.62
CA ASP A 5 -2.24 13.94 7.14
C ASP A 5 -0.79 14.43 6.99
N PRO A 6 -0.46 15.08 5.85
CA PRO A 6 0.87 15.61 5.60
C PRO A 6 1.36 16.58 6.69
N SER A 7 0.45 17.28 7.37
CA SER A 7 0.80 18.25 8.41
C SER A 7 1.28 17.59 9.70
N ALA A 8 0.81 16.36 9.99
CA ALA A 8 1.25 15.56 11.14
C ALA A 8 2.64 14.93 10.94
N GLY A 9 3.28 15.16 9.79
CA GLY A 9 4.58 14.58 9.45
C GLY A 9 4.55 13.06 9.48
N HIS A 10 5.54 12.44 10.13
CA HIS A 10 5.64 10.98 10.25
C HIS A 10 4.45 10.32 10.99
N ARG A 11 3.72 11.07 11.82
CA ARG A 11 2.54 10.54 12.54
C ARG A 11 1.32 10.36 11.63
N GLY A 12 1.32 10.97 10.45
CA GLY A 12 0.28 10.77 9.44
C GLY A 12 0.48 9.53 8.57
N ILE A 13 1.61 8.81 8.71
CA ILE A 13 1.90 7.61 7.91
C ILE A 13 0.99 6.47 8.38
N SER A 14 0.23 5.91 7.44
CA SER A 14 -0.68 4.80 7.67
C SER A 14 -0.45 3.64 6.70
N CYS A 15 -0.88 2.45 7.13
CA CYS A 15 -0.84 1.22 6.35
C CYS A 15 -2.21 0.91 5.76
N PHE A 16 -2.22 0.43 4.53
CA PHE A 16 -3.42 0.09 3.78
C PHE A 16 -3.25 -1.30 3.16
N ILE A 17 -4.34 -2.04 3.09
CA ILE A 17 -4.44 -3.26 2.30
C ILE A 17 -5.11 -2.88 0.99
N VAL A 18 -4.48 -3.23 -0.13
CA VAL A 18 -4.97 -2.93 -1.49
C VAL A 18 -4.95 -4.23 -2.27
N ASP A 19 -6.09 -4.59 -2.85
CA ASP A 19 -6.19 -5.79 -3.66
C ASP A 19 -5.43 -5.61 -4.97
N ARG A 20 -4.83 -6.70 -5.46
CA ARG A 20 -4.00 -6.71 -6.69
C ARG A 20 -4.72 -6.10 -7.89
N ASP A 21 -6.02 -6.35 -8.01
CA ASP A 21 -6.82 -6.01 -9.18
C ASP A 21 -7.54 -4.66 -9.01
N THR A 22 -7.15 -3.87 -8.00
CA THR A 22 -7.72 -2.54 -7.77
C THR A 22 -7.43 -1.61 -8.94
N GLU A 23 -8.48 -0.97 -9.47
CA GLU A 23 -8.34 0.03 -10.54
C GLU A 23 -7.35 1.14 -10.14
N GLY A 24 -6.44 1.48 -11.05
CA GLY A 24 -5.38 2.46 -10.81
C GLY A 24 -4.09 1.90 -10.20
N LEU A 25 -4.07 0.63 -9.75
CA LEU A 25 -2.84 -0.07 -9.35
C LEU A 25 -2.12 -0.64 -10.58
N GLN A 26 -0.86 -0.24 -10.78
CA GLN A 26 -0.01 -0.79 -11.84
C GLN A 26 1.27 -1.40 -11.26
N ILE A 27 1.52 -2.66 -11.57
CA ILE A 27 2.74 -3.37 -11.18
C ILE A 27 3.75 -3.24 -12.32
N GLY A 28 4.89 -2.59 -12.05
CA GLY A 28 5.95 -2.41 -13.02
C GLY A 28 6.79 -3.67 -13.24
N LYS A 29 7.79 -3.55 -14.11
CA LYS A 29 8.68 -4.67 -14.46
C LYS A 29 9.52 -5.12 -13.25
N LYS A 30 9.81 -6.42 -13.18
CA LYS A 30 10.70 -6.97 -12.16
C LYS A 30 12.11 -6.42 -12.34
N GLU A 31 12.70 -5.97 -11.23
CA GLU A 31 14.06 -5.43 -11.20
C GLU A 31 15.11 -6.50 -11.54
N ASN A 32 16.12 -6.11 -12.34
CA ASN A 32 17.27 -6.97 -12.63
C ASN A 32 18.35 -6.78 -11.55
N LYS A 33 18.19 -7.49 -10.44
CA LYS A 33 19.05 -7.36 -9.26
C LYS A 33 20.41 -8.03 -9.43
N LEU A 34 21.44 -7.44 -8.82
CA LEU A 34 22.77 -8.05 -8.70
C LEU A 34 22.73 -9.38 -7.91
N GLY A 35 21.93 -9.43 -6.83
CA GLY A 35 21.73 -10.61 -5.97
C GLY A 35 20.26 -10.78 -5.55
N LEU A 36 19.95 -11.79 -4.74
CA LEU A 36 18.56 -12.14 -4.30
C LEU A 36 17.57 -12.23 -5.48
N ARG A 37 18.02 -12.73 -6.63
CA ARG A 37 17.26 -12.73 -7.90
C ARG A 37 15.96 -13.55 -7.84
N ALA A 38 15.89 -14.52 -6.93
CA ALA A 38 14.70 -15.31 -6.66
C ALA A 38 13.56 -14.48 -6.03
N SER A 39 13.89 -13.48 -5.20
CA SER A 39 12.89 -12.57 -4.64
C SER A 39 12.40 -11.61 -5.72
N SER A 40 11.08 -11.49 -5.91
CA SER A 40 10.49 -10.47 -6.80
C SER A 40 10.54 -9.10 -6.14
N THR A 41 11.12 -8.13 -6.82
CA THR A 41 11.09 -6.72 -6.45
C THR A 41 10.63 -5.97 -7.69
N CYS A 42 9.52 -5.26 -7.59
CA CYS A 42 8.91 -4.53 -8.70
C CYS A 42 8.45 -3.15 -8.19
N PRO A 43 8.56 -2.09 -8.99
CA PRO A 43 7.96 -0.81 -8.65
C PRO A 43 6.43 -0.92 -8.74
N LEU A 44 5.74 -0.15 -7.90
CA LEU A 44 4.28 -0.02 -7.92
C LEU A 44 3.94 1.43 -8.24
N ASN A 45 3.05 1.64 -9.21
CA ASN A 45 2.45 2.94 -9.46
C ASN A 45 1.00 2.95 -8.95
N LEU A 46 0.66 4.01 -8.22
CA LEU A 46 -0.65 4.16 -7.56
C LEU A 46 -1.32 5.41 -8.13
N ASP A 47 -2.24 5.22 -9.09
CA ASP A 47 -2.94 6.33 -9.74
C ASP A 47 -4.41 6.34 -9.33
N ASN A 48 -4.80 7.34 -8.53
CA ASN A 48 -6.19 7.57 -8.08
C ASN A 48 -6.90 6.32 -7.54
N ILE A 49 -6.15 5.46 -6.85
CA ILE A 49 -6.67 4.24 -6.24
C ILE A 49 -7.67 4.58 -5.12
N LYS A 50 -8.81 3.89 -5.14
CA LYS A 50 -9.78 3.92 -4.04
C LYS A 50 -9.45 2.83 -3.04
N VAL A 51 -9.25 3.23 -1.79
CA VAL A 51 -9.02 2.30 -0.68
C VAL A 51 -10.19 2.39 0.31
N GLY A 52 -10.50 1.25 0.94
CA GLY A 52 -11.50 1.18 2.00
C GLY A 52 -11.09 1.98 3.25
N ARG A 53 -11.95 1.96 4.27
CA ARG A 53 -11.73 2.67 5.53
C ARG A 53 -10.37 2.32 6.13
N LEU A 54 -9.68 3.35 6.63
CA LEU A 54 -8.43 3.23 7.38
C LEU A 54 -8.58 2.21 8.52
N PHE A 55 -7.83 1.11 8.45
CA PHE A 55 -7.71 0.20 9.57
C PHE A 55 -6.77 0.82 10.61
N ASN A 56 -7.33 1.30 11.72
CA ASN A 56 -6.54 1.72 12.84
C ASN A 56 -6.07 0.48 13.62
N LEU A 57 -4.81 0.10 13.44
CA LEU A 57 -4.19 -1.03 14.14
C LEU A 57 -4.14 -0.86 15.67
N SER A 58 -4.45 0.33 16.22
CA SER A 58 -4.49 0.56 17.68
C SER A 58 -5.76 0.07 18.35
N SER A 59 -6.86 -0.13 17.62
CA SER A 59 -8.08 -0.72 18.14
C SER A 59 -8.22 -2.15 17.61
N SER A 60 -8.28 -3.11 18.52
CA SER A 60 -8.33 -4.56 18.29
C SER A 60 -9.63 -5.07 17.62
N THR A 61 -10.29 -4.26 16.79
CA THR A 61 -11.59 -4.59 16.19
C THR A 61 -11.50 -4.71 14.67
N TRP A 62 -11.37 -5.95 14.21
CA TRP A 62 -11.38 -6.32 12.79
C TRP A 62 -12.78 -6.10 12.19
N THR A 63 -13.04 -4.97 11.55
CA THR A 63 -14.30 -4.77 10.82
C THR A 63 -14.04 -4.90 9.32
N THR A 64 -14.26 -6.11 8.79
CA THR A 64 -14.28 -6.35 7.35
C THR A 64 -15.50 -5.62 6.76
N SER A 65 -15.29 -4.60 5.94
CA SER A 65 -16.32 -4.09 5.05
C SER A 65 -16.53 -5.12 3.95
N ARG A 66 -17.77 -5.58 3.78
CA ARG A 66 -18.21 -6.20 2.53
C ARG A 66 -18.30 -5.14 1.43
#